data_AF-A0A9D2VIG6-F1
#
_entry.id   AF-A0A9D2VIG6-F1
#
_cell.length_a   1.000
_cell.length_b   1.000
_cell.length_c   1.000
_cell.angle_alpha   90.00
_cell.angle_beta   90.00
_cell.angle_gamma   90.00
#
_symmetry.space_group_name_H-M   'P 1'
#
loop_
_entity.id
_entity.type
_entity.pdbx_description
1 polymer ?
#
loop_
_entity_poly.entity_id
_entity_poly.type
_entity_poly.pdbx_seq_one_letter_code
_entity_poly.pdbx_strand_id
1 'polypeptide(L)'
;MRSPAPPWPASSPAFPSRRTWTTPSPTRQPPRKSSTTQACWQPPKHAYFGQCTYCGHCAPCSSGIDIAAVNKFYDLAVMADVVPASLRAHYEALGTTAADCTACAICEPRCPFGVPVSERMAQAAALFA
;
A
#
# COMPACT_ATOMS: atom_id res chain seq x y z
N MET A 1 37.11 22.36 -3.96
CA MET A 1 37.37 20.91 -3.87
C MET A 1 36.11 20.18 -4.31
N ARG A 2 36.00 19.89 -5.61
CA ARG A 2 34.96 19.06 -6.22
C ARG A 2 35.70 17.90 -6.88
N SER A 3 35.45 16.68 -6.45
CA SER A 3 36.05 15.49 -7.04
C SER A 3 35.55 15.31 -8.48
N PRO A 4 36.42 14.94 -9.44
CA PRO A 4 36.00 14.55 -10.78
C PRO A 4 35.37 13.15 -10.77
N ALA A 5 34.29 12.98 -11.54
CA ALA A 5 33.61 11.71 -11.73
C ALA A 5 34.52 10.65 -12.41
N PRO A 6 34.34 9.34 -12.12
CA PRO A 6 35.14 8.28 -12.74
C PRO A 6 34.70 7.92 -14.17
N PRO A 7 35.62 7.37 -15.00
CA PRO A 7 35.46 7.16 -16.43
C PRO A 7 34.83 5.78 -16.72
N TRP A 8 33.51 5.72 -16.87
CA TRP A 8 32.86 4.50 -17.34
C TRP A 8 32.71 4.53 -18.86
N PRO A 9 33.12 3.47 -19.59
CA PRO A 9 32.99 3.42 -21.03
C PRO A 9 31.52 3.23 -21.42
N ALA A 10 31.05 4.12 -22.29
CA ALA A 10 29.74 4.05 -22.95
C ALA A 10 29.78 2.95 -24.03
N SER A 11 29.50 1.72 -23.65
CA SER A 11 29.29 0.62 -24.60
C SER A 11 27.88 0.07 -24.43
N SER A 12 26.90 0.79 -24.97
CA SER A 12 25.56 0.26 -25.19
C SER A 12 25.67 -0.90 -26.19
N PRO A 13 25.24 -2.14 -25.86
CA PRO A 13 25.10 -3.15 -26.89
C PRO A 13 23.98 -2.71 -27.84
N ALA A 14 24.32 -2.57 -29.11
CA ALA A 14 23.39 -2.31 -30.19
C ALA A 14 22.24 -3.31 -30.13
N PHE A 15 21.03 -2.81 -29.90
CA PHE A 15 19.80 -3.58 -29.97
C PHE A 15 19.65 -4.04 -31.44
N PRO A 16 19.70 -5.34 -31.75
CA PRO A 16 19.64 -5.79 -33.13
C PRO A 16 18.30 -5.36 -33.75
N SER A 17 18.41 -4.64 -34.85
CA SER A 17 17.30 -4.11 -35.62
C SER A 17 16.38 -5.23 -36.10
N ARG A 18 15.08 -5.07 -35.86
CA ARG A 18 13.96 -5.72 -36.55
C ARG A 18 14.02 -7.25 -36.62
N ARG A 19 13.71 -7.91 -35.51
CA ARG A 19 12.71 -8.97 -35.58
C ARG A 19 11.37 -8.27 -35.74
N THR A 20 10.70 -8.47 -36.87
CA THR A 20 9.37 -7.93 -37.15
C THR A 20 8.40 -8.53 -36.13
N TRP A 21 8.20 -7.83 -35.02
CA TRP A 21 7.01 -7.97 -34.21
C TRP A 21 5.87 -7.43 -35.07
N THR A 22 5.25 -8.29 -35.85
CA THR A 22 3.93 -8.00 -36.41
C THR A 22 3.04 -7.65 -35.22
N THR A 23 2.59 -6.40 -35.16
CA THR A 23 1.60 -5.94 -34.19
C THR A 23 0.38 -6.86 -34.31
N PRO A 24 -0.07 -7.54 -33.24
CA PRO A 24 -1.31 -8.28 -33.31
C PRO A 24 -2.44 -7.28 -33.59
N SER A 25 -3.25 -7.57 -34.61
CA SER A 25 -4.42 -6.79 -34.99
C SER A 25 -5.33 -6.50 -33.78
N PRO A 26 -5.99 -5.33 -33.72
CA PRO A 26 -6.77 -4.86 -32.57
C PRO A 26 -8.00 -5.71 -32.21
N THR A 27 -8.25 -6.80 -32.94
CA THR A 27 -9.43 -7.67 -32.78
C THR A 27 -9.17 -9.00 -32.08
N ARG A 28 -7.94 -9.34 -31.67
CA ARG A 28 -7.71 -10.48 -30.76
C ARG A 28 -7.70 -10.03 -29.30
N GLN A 29 -8.88 -9.73 -28.78
CA GLN A 29 -9.08 -9.86 -27.35
C GLN A 29 -8.87 -11.34 -26.97
N PRO A 30 -8.09 -11.65 -25.92
CA PRO A 30 -8.11 -13.00 -25.37
C PRO A 30 -9.56 -13.36 -25.02
N PRO A 31 -9.99 -14.62 -25.18
CA PRO A 31 -11.37 -15.00 -24.89
C PRO A 31 -11.73 -14.53 -23.48
N ARG A 32 -12.88 -13.84 -23.32
CA ARG A 32 -13.44 -13.56 -22.00
C ARG A 32 -13.54 -14.89 -21.30
N LYS A 33 -12.63 -15.12 -20.34
CA LYS A 33 -12.61 -16.29 -19.47
C LYS A 33 -14.04 -16.53 -18.98
N SER A 34 -14.59 -17.66 -19.41
CA SER A 34 -15.87 -18.17 -18.94
C SER A 34 -15.80 -18.34 -17.42
N SER A 35 -16.95 -18.15 -16.80
CA SER A 35 -17.19 -17.67 -15.44
C SER A 35 -16.74 -18.53 -14.25
N THR A 36 -15.77 -19.45 -14.39
CA THR A 36 -15.45 -20.40 -13.30
C THR A 36 -14.05 -20.24 -12.70
N THR A 37 -13.13 -19.49 -13.32
CA THR A 37 -11.74 -19.32 -12.80
C THR A 37 -11.50 -17.95 -12.12
N GLN A 38 -12.55 -17.24 -11.69
CA GLN A 38 -12.43 -15.85 -11.23
C GLN A 38 -12.81 -15.62 -9.76
N ALA A 39 -12.98 -16.70 -8.99
CA ALA A 39 -13.50 -16.64 -7.61
C ALA A 39 -12.44 -16.81 -6.51
N CYS A 40 -11.15 -16.97 -6.83
CA CYS A 40 -10.11 -17.15 -5.79
C CYS A 40 -9.47 -15.82 -5.33
N TRP A 41 -9.64 -14.74 -6.10
CA TRP A 41 -8.96 -13.46 -5.82
C TRP A 41 -9.87 -12.38 -5.25
N GLN A 42 -11.19 -12.56 -5.28
CA GLN A 42 -12.12 -11.66 -4.60
C GLN A 42 -12.49 -12.27 -3.25
N PRO A 43 -11.82 -11.89 -2.16
CA PRO A 43 -12.22 -12.37 -0.85
C PRO A 43 -13.66 -11.90 -0.60
N PRO A 44 -14.52 -12.76 -0.06
CA PRO A 44 -15.85 -12.35 0.34
C PRO A 44 -15.76 -11.20 1.33
N LYS A 45 -16.40 -10.06 1.01
CA LYS A 45 -16.38 -8.85 1.85
C LYS A 45 -16.81 -9.11 3.31
N HIS A 46 -17.65 -10.14 3.52
CA HIS A 46 -18.17 -10.52 4.83
C HIS A 46 -17.13 -11.13 5.78
N ALA A 47 -16.04 -11.71 5.28
CA ALA A 47 -15.05 -12.37 6.14
C ALA A 47 -14.19 -11.37 6.95
N TYR A 48 -14.07 -10.11 6.49
CA TYR A 48 -13.14 -9.12 7.05
C TYR A 48 -13.78 -7.75 7.27
N PHE A 49 -15.11 -7.68 7.37
CA PHE A 49 -15.79 -6.40 7.57
C PHE A 49 -15.33 -5.76 8.90
N GLY A 50 -14.96 -4.48 8.85
CA GLY A 50 -14.41 -3.74 9.99
C GLY A 50 -12.93 -4.03 10.31
N GLN A 51 -12.28 -4.97 9.61
CA GLN A 51 -10.87 -5.31 9.83
C GLN A 51 -9.98 -4.73 8.71
N CYS A 52 -8.87 -4.10 9.10
CA CYS A 52 -7.90 -3.59 8.13
C CYS A 52 -7.01 -4.72 7.62
N THR A 53 -6.97 -4.91 6.30
CA THR A 53 -6.08 -5.89 5.64
C THR A 53 -4.81 -5.24 5.06
N TYR A 54 -4.59 -3.96 5.37
CA TYR A 54 -3.45 -3.15 4.90
C TYR A 54 -3.31 -3.09 3.37
N CYS A 55 -4.43 -3.17 2.65
CA CYS A 55 -4.50 -3.18 1.19
C CYS A 55 -4.23 -1.82 0.51
N GLY A 56 -4.14 -0.72 1.28
CA GLY A 56 -3.78 0.61 0.76
C GLY A 56 -4.89 1.39 0.03
N HIS A 57 -6.12 0.87 -0.09
CA HIS A 57 -7.22 1.58 -0.76
C HIS A 57 -7.63 2.91 -0.11
N CYS A 58 -7.24 3.13 1.14
CA CYS A 58 -7.46 4.38 1.88
C CYS A 58 -6.64 5.57 1.34
N ALA A 59 -5.57 5.32 0.59
CA ALA A 59 -4.74 6.37 0.01
C ALA A 59 -5.44 7.08 -1.18
N PRO A 60 -5.15 8.37 -1.42
CA PRO A 60 -4.28 9.25 -0.65
C PRO A 60 -4.96 9.86 0.60
N CYS A 61 -4.19 10.06 1.68
CA CYS A 61 -4.60 10.82 2.86
C CYS A 61 -4.22 12.29 2.68
N SER A 62 -5.12 13.22 3.05
CA SER A 62 -4.87 14.67 2.99
C SER A 62 -3.73 15.12 3.92
N SER A 63 -3.54 14.43 5.05
CA SER A 63 -2.44 14.70 6.00
C SER A 63 -1.14 14.00 5.62
N GLY A 64 -1.09 13.23 4.52
CA GLY A 64 0.13 12.50 4.11
C GLY A 64 0.39 11.20 4.90
N ILE A 65 -0.55 10.76 5.75
CA ILE A 65 -0.40 9.54 6.56
C ILE A 65 -0.46 8.28 5.67
N ASP A 66 0.49 7.36 5.85
CA ASP A 66 0.34 5.96 5.39
C ASP A 66 -0.59 5.18 6.33
N ILE A 67 -1.89 5.33 6.08
CA ILE A 67 -2.96 4.72 6.89
C ILE A 67 -2.82 3.18 6.97
N ALA A 68 -2.33 2.54 5.90
CA ALA A 68 -2.18 1.10 5.86
C ALA A 68 -1.04 0.66 6.80
N ALA A 69 0.10 1.34 6.75
CA ALA A 69 1.23 1.07 7.65
C ALA A 69 0.88 1.36 9.12
N VAL A 70 0.21 2.48 9.40
CA VAL A 70 -0.24 2.82 10.77
C VAL A 70 -1.16 1.74 11.34
N ASN A 71 -2.17 1.30 10.58
CA ASN A 71 -3.07 0.23 11.05
C ASN A 71 -2.32 -1.09 11.26
N LYS A 72 -1.32 -1.41 10.42
CA LYS A 72 -0.49 -2.60 10.60
C LYS A 72 0.26 -2.55 11.93
N PHE A 73 0.88 -1.42 12.25
CA PHE A 73 1.59 -1.26 13.53
C PHE A 73 0.64 -1.25 14.72
N TYR A 74 -0.51 -0.61 14.60
CA TYR A 74 -1.55 -0.65 15.63
C TYR A 74 -2.00 -2.08 15.93
N ASP A 75 -2.31 -2.87 14.91
CA ASP A 75 -2.79 -4.24 15.10
C ASP A 75 -1.71 -5.15 15.69
N LEU A 76 -0.47 -5.02 15.22
CA LEU A 76 0.67 -5.73 15.80
C LEU A 76 0.92 -5.34 17.26
N ALA A 77 0.68 -4.07 17.62
CA ALA A 77 0.88 -3.57 18.97
C ALA A 77 -0.24 -4.02 19.93
N VAL A 78 -1.50 -4.06 19.47
CA VAL A 78 -2.63 -4.56 20.27
C VAL A 78 -2.57 -6.08 20.48
N MET A 79 -1.94 -6.82 19.56
CA MET A 79 -1.70 -8.26 19.71
C MET A 79 -0.59 -8.61 20.71
N ALA A 80 0.28 -7.66 21.06
CA ALA A 80 1.36 -7.87 22.00
C ALA A 80 0.96 -7.41 23.41
N ASP A 81 1.38 -8.14 24.45
CA ASP A 81 1.17 -7.72 25.84
C ASP A 81 1.88 -6.39 26.15
N VAL A 82 3.05 -6.20 25.54
CA VAL A 82 3.87 -4.98 25.63
C VAL A 82 4.37 -4.66 24.23
N VAL A 83 4.24 -3.39 23.82
CA VAL A 83 4.69 -2.93 22.50
C VAL A 83 6.21 -3.07 22.40
N PRO A 84 6.74 -3.91 21.47
CA PRO A 84 8.17 -4.09 21.31
C PRO A 84 8.85 -2.78 20.87
N ALA A 85 10.06 -2.51 21.38
CA ALA A 85 10.81 -1.30 21.04
C ALA A 85 11.09 -1.18 19.53
N SER A 86 11.33 -2.30 18.85
CA SER A 86 11.52 -2.32 17.39
C SER A 86 10.27 -1.87 16.64
N LEU A 87 9.08 -2.26 17.11
CA LEU A 87 7.81 -1.85 16.51
C LEU A 87 7.59 -0.35 16.67
N ARG A 88 7.83 0.19 17.88
CA ARG A 88 7.76 1.64 18.13
C ARG A 88 8.72 2.41 17.22
N ALA A 89 9.97 1.96 17.10
CA ALA A 89 10.95 2.59 16.22
C ALA A 89 10.51 2.58 14.74
N HIS A 90 9.90 1.49 14.27
CA HIS A 90 9.35 1.43 12.90
C HIS A 90 8.15 2.34 12.68
N TYR A 91 7.29 2.51 13.69
CA TYR A 91 6.16 3.44 13.65
C TYR A 91 6.64 4.89 13.59
N GLU A 92 7.61 5.27 14.43
CA GLU A 92 8.19 6.61 14.45
C GLU A 92 8.94 6.95 13.15
N ALA A 93 9.48 5.95 12.46
CA ALA A 93 10.16 6.11 11.17
C ALA A 93 9.23 6.40 9.98
N LEU A 94 7.90 6.36 10.14
CA LEU A 94 6.94 6.69 9.08
C LEU A 94 6.94 8.18 8.67
N GLY A 95 7.53 9.06 9.49
CA GLY A 95 7.58 10.50 9.26
C GLY A 95 6.27 11.23 9.59
N THR A 96 5.13 10.71 9.13
CA THR A 96 3.79 11.19 9.49
C THR A 96 3.03 10.08 10.21
N THR A 97 2.51 10.37 11.39
CA THR A 97 1.96 9.36 12.31
C THR A 97 0.45 9.52 12.47
N ALA A 98 -0.17 8.63 13.25
CA ALA A 98 -1.61 8.70 13.52
C ALA A 98 -2.02 10.01 14.24
N ALA A 99 -1.09 10.65 14.96
CA ALA A 99 -1.32 11.92 15.65
C ALA A 99 -1.62 13.09 14.68
N ASP A 100 -1.21 12.98 13.42
CA ASP A 100 -1.45 14.00 12.38
C ASP A 100 -2.85 13.87 11.73
N CYS A 101 -3.66 12.90 12.19
CA CYS A 101 -4.99 12.68 11.65
C CYS A 101 -5.98 13.76 12.12
N THR A 102 -6.65 14.41 11.18
CA THR A 102 -7.68 15.42 11.47
C THR A 102 -9.10 14.85 11.56
N ALA A 103 -9.25 13.52 11.65
CA ALA A 103 -10.53 12.81 11.66
C ALA A 103 -11.50 13.19 10.53
N CYS A 104 -10.99 13.52 9.33
CA CYS A 104 -11.82 13.96 8.20
C CYS A 104 -12.67 12.85 7.55
N ALA A 105 -12.42 11.58 7.87
CA ALA A 105 -13.11 10.38 7.35
C ALA A 105 -13.12 10.22 5.81
N ILE A 106 -12.38 11.02 5.04
CA ILE A 106 -12.33 10.97 3.56
C ILE A 106 -11.85 9.59 3.03
N CYS A 107 -11.07 8.87 3.83
CA CYS A 107 -10.53 7.55 3.47
C CYS A 107 -11.54 6.40 3.66
N GLU A 108 -12.57 6.57 4.49
CA GLU A 108 -13.49 5.49 4.88
C GLU A 108 -14.36 4.98 3.72
N PRO A 109 -14.94 5.85 2.86
CA PRO A 109 -15.69 5.38 1.68
C PRO A 109 -14.85 4.59 0.68
N ARG A 110 -13.51 4.72 0.71
CA ARG A 110 -12.60 3.98 -0.16
C ARG A 110 -12.29 2.58 0.37
N CYS A 111 -12.53 2.33 1.65
CA CYS A 111 -12.22 1.05 2.27
C CYS A 111 -13.28 0.01 1.85
N PRO A 112 -12.91 -1.05 1.11
CA PRO A 112 -13.88 -2.07 0.68
C PRO A 112 -14.45 -2.90 1.83
N PHE A 113 -13.85 -2.80 3.03
CA PHE A 113 -14.22 -3.51 4.25
C PHE A 113 -14.93 -2.63 5.28
N GLY A 114 -15.16 -1.34 4.99
CA GLY A 114 -15.87 -0.44 5.92
C GLY A 114 -15.16 -0.22 7.25
N VAL A 115 -13.82 -0.20 7.26
CA VAL A 115 -13.04 0.06 8.47
C VAL A 115 -13.23 1.52 8.92
N PRO A 116 -13.56 1.78 10.20
CA PRO A 116 -13.62 3.14 10.75
C PRO A 116 -12.20 3.67 10.95
N VAL A 117 -11.60 4.20 9.88
CA VAL A 117 -10.19 4.59 9.87
C VAL A 117 -9.94 5.75 10.83
N SER A 118 -10.82 6.74 10.88
CA SER A 118 -10.64 7.92 11.73
C SER A 118 -10.56 7.55 13.22
N GLU A 119 -11.45 6.68 13.68
CA GLU A 119 -11.43 6.14 15.04
C GLU A 119 -10.16 5.35 15.33
N ARG A 120 -9.71 4.51 14.39
CA ARG A 120 -8.47 3.74 14.55
C ARG A 120 -7.23 4.63 14.61
N MET A 121 -7.20 5.75 13.88
CA MET A 121 -6.08 6.70 14.00
C MET A 121 -6.04 7.32 15.39
N ALA A 122 -7.18 7.66 15.98
CA ALA A 122 -7.23 8.16 17.36
C ALA A 122 -6.73 7.10 18.37
N GLN A 123 -7.13 5.84 18.20
CA GLN A 123 -6.67 4.73 19.03
C GLN A 123 -5.15 4.49 18.88
N ALA A 124 -4.64 4.50 17.65
CA ALA A 124 -3.22 4.35 17.38
C ALA A 124 -2.41 5.51 17.96
N ALA A 125 -2.89 6.75 17.83
CA ALA A 125 -2.26 7.93 18.43
C ALA A 125 -2.18 7.80 19.95
N ALA A 126 -3.23 7.32 20.62
CA ALA A 126 -3.23 7.09 22.06
C ALA A 126 -2.27 5.97 22.49
N LEU A 127 -2.16 4.90 21.70
CA LEU A 127 -1.31 3.75 22.00
C LEU A 127 0.18 4.05 21.83
N PHE A 128 0.54 4.91 20.87
CA PHE A 128 1.92 5.32 20.59
C PHE A 128 2.30 6.70 21.14
N ALA A 129 1.45 7.29 22.00
CA ALA A 129 1.75 8.55 22.69
C ALA A 129 2.98 8.46 23.61
#